data_AF-A0A2V4DM72-F1
#
_entry.id   AF-A0A2V4DM72-F1
#
_cell.length_a   1.000
_cell.length_b   1.000
_cell.length_c   1.000
_cell.angle_alpha   90.00
_cell.angle_beta   90.00
_cell.angle_gamma   90.00
#
_symmetry.space_group_name_H-M   'P 1'
#
loop_
_entity.id
_entity.type
_entity.pdbx_description
1 polymer ?
#
loop_
_entity_poly.entity_id
_entity_poly.type
_entity_poly.pdbx_seq_one_letter_code
_entity_poly.pdbx_strand_id
1 'polypeptide(L)' 'VIGSLGVCNDMGVVVHPDVSEPEVKIVEKILGVTAMVGTVSFGSPLVGAGIVCSNNGAFAGGDTTGPELNRIEDALGLI' A
#
# COMPACT_ATOMS: atom_id res chain seq x y z
N VAL A 1 -13.30 -2.86 7.49
CA VAL A 1 -12.66 -1.65 8.09
C VAL A 1 -11.75 -1.07 7.02
N ILE A 2 -11.90 0.20 6.64
CA ILE A 2 -11.16 0.75 5.48
C ILE A 2 -9.66 0.82 5.78
N GLY A 3 -9.29 1.20 7.01
CA GLY A 3 -7.90 1.29 7.45
C GLY A 3 -7.14 -0.04 7.46
N SER A 4 -7.80 -1.21 7.37
CA SER A 4 -7.10 -2.50 7.21
C SER A 4 -6.79 -2.83 5.76
N LEU A 5 -7.42 -2.14 4.81
CA LEU A 5 -7.36 -2.43 3.36
C LEU A 5 -6.47 -1.45 2.60
N GLY A 6 -5.92 -0.44 3.25
CA GLY A 6 -5.05 0.53 2.63
C GLY A 6 -4.12 1.20 3.64
N VAL A 7 -2.94 1.59 3.16
CA VAL A 7 -1.93 2.32 3.92
C VAL A 7 -1.37 3.43 3.03
N CYS A 8 -1.25 4.65 3.56
CA CYS A 8 -0.85 5.82 2.78
C CYS A 8 0.13 6.70 3.55
N ASN A 9 0.93 7.44 2.80
CA ASN A 9 1.73 8.56 3.26
C ASN A 9 1.49 9.77 2.32
N ASP A 10 2.27 10.84 2.45
CA ASP A 10 2.09 12.05 1.62
C ASP A 10 2.59 11.87 0.17
N MET A 11 3.12 10.70 -0.19
CA MET A 11 3.72 10.41 -1.50
C MET A 11 2.93 9.37 -2.30
N GLY A 12 2.25 8.44 -1.62
CA GLY A 12 1.52 7.36 -2.27
C GLY A 12 0.66 6.52 -1.34
N VAL A 13 -0.06 5.55 -1.93
CA VAL A 13 -0.95 4.64 -1.21
C VAL A 13 -0.87 3.22 -1.77
N VAL A 14 -0.80 2.23 -0.88
CA VAL A 14 -1.02 0.82 -1.19
C VAL A 14 -2.42 0.45 -0.76
N VAL A 15 -3.19 -0.17 -1.67
CA VAL A 15 -4.54 -0.67 -1.41
C VAL A 15 -4.64 -2.17 -1.67
N HIS A 16 -5.73 -2.76 -1.17
CA HIS A 16 -6.08 -4.17 -1.34
C HIS A 16 -5.93 -4.65 -2.80
N PRO A 17 -5.46 -5.89 -3.05
CA PRO A 17 -5.13 -6.39 -4.38
C PRO A 17 -6.31 -6.39 -5.38
N ASP A 18 -7.53 -6.65 -4.89
CA ASP A 18 -8.74 -6.74 -5.74
C ASP A 18 -9.41 -5.39 -6.04
N VAL A 19 -8.83 -4.26 -5.62
CA VAL A 19 -9.39 -2.93 -5.96
C VAL A 19 -9.28 -2.71 -7.46
N SER A 20 -10.40 -2.38 -8.10
CA SER A 20 -10.46 -2.21 -9.55
C SER A 20 -9.78 -0.91 -10.00
N GLU A 21 -9.28 -0.86 -11.24
CA GLU A 21 -8.63 0.35 -11.77
C GLU A 21 -9.49 1.63 -11.67
N PRO A 22 -10.82 1.60 -11.91
CA PRO A 22 -11.66 2.78 -11.70
C PRO A 22 -11.68 3.25 -10.24
N GLU A 23 -11.67 2.32 -9.28
CA GLU A 23 -11.64 2.63 -7.85
C GLU A 23 -10.28 3.18 -7.43
N VAL A 24 -9.18 2.62 -7.95
CA VAL A 24 -7.82 3.17 -7.75
C VAL A 24 -7.78 4.64 -8.16
N LYS A 25 -8.31 4.99 -9.35
CA LYS A 25 -8.37 6.39 -9.82
C LYS A 25 -9.20 7.30 -8.92
N ILE A 26 -10.23 6.77 -8.27
CA ILE A 26 -11.01 7.53 -7.28
C ILE A 26 -10.14 7.82 -6.05
N VAL A 27 -9.41 6.82 -5.55
CA VAL A 27 -8.49 7.00 -4.41
C VAL A 27 -7.42 8.03 -4.74
N GLU A 28 -6.78 7.93 -5.90
CA GLU A 28 -5.75 8.90 -6.34
C GLU A 28 -6.30 10.32 -6.41
N LYS A 29 -7.50 10.48 -6.98
CA LYS A 29 -8.15 11.80 -7.08
C LYS A 29 -8.47 12.40 -5.71
N ILE A 30 -8.86 11.58 -4.74
CA ILE A 30 -9.24 12.03 -3.40
C ILE A 30 -8.00 12.34 -2.56
N LEU A 31 -7.00 11.47 -2.59
CA LEU A 31 -5.79 11.61 -1.77
C LEU A 31 -4.72 12.51 -2.41
N GLY A 32 -4.78 12.73 -3.72
CA GLY A 32 -3.81 13.55 -4.45
C GLY A 32 -2.44 12.88 -4.65
N VAL A 33 -2.35 11.57 -4.41
CA VAL A 33 -1.13 10.77 -4.53
C VAL A 33 -1.38 9.51 -5.38
N THR A 34 -0.34 8.90 -5.90
CA THR A 34 -0.44 7.68 -6.72
C THR A 34 -0.87 6.48 -5.88
N ALA A 35 -1.71 5.63 -6.45
CA ALA A 35 -2.24 4.45 -5.78
C ALA A 35 -1.86 3.16 -6.50
N MET A 36 -1.42 2.17 -5.75
CA MET A 36 -1.09 0.85 -6.28
C MET A 36 -1.74 -0.25 -5.46
N VAL A 37 -2.11 -1.33 -6.15
CA VAL A 37 -2.60 -2.55 -5.50
C VAL A 37 -1.42 -3.43 -5.06
N GLY A 38 -1.52 -4.06 -3.89
CA GLY A 38 -0.46 -4.90 -3.34
C GLY A 38 -0.91 -5.79 -2.18
N THR A 39 -0.01 -6.67 -1.76
CA THR A 39 -0.17 -7.58 -0.61
C THR A 39 0.99 -7.42 0.37
N VAL A 40 0.84 -8.00 1.56
CA VAL A 40 1.85 -8.01 2.62
C VAL A 40 1.93 -9.39 3.25
N SER A 41 3.03 -9.74 3.93
CA SER A 41 3.13 -10.96 4.75
C SER A 41 2.70 -12.24 4.00
N PHE A 42 3.33 -12.49 2.85
CA PHE A 42 3.11 -13.69 2.04
C PHE A 42 1.69 -13.77 1.45
N GLY A 43 1.26 -12.69 0.78
CA GLY A 43 0.00 -12.64 0.04
C GLY A 43 -1.22 -12.19 0.85
N SER A 44 -1.05 -11.71 2.08
CA SER A 44 -2.15 -11.13 2.85
C SER A 44 -2.67 -9.87 2.16
N PRO A 45 -3.98 -9.76 1.93
CA PRO A 45 -4.58 -8.58 1.32
C PRO A 45 -4.80 -7.44 2.33
N LEU A 46 -4.55 -7.68 3.62
CA LEU A 46 -4.80 -6.73 4.70
C LEU A 46 -3.60 -5.79 4.90
N VAL A 47 -3.28 -5.01 3.87
CA VAL A 47 -2.09 -4.15 3.83
C VAL A 47 -2.03 -3.14 4.97
N GLY A 48 -3.15 -2.55 5.37
CA GLY A 48 -3.19 -1.57 6.47
C GLY A 48 -3.05 -2.20 7.86
N ALA A 49 -3.21 -3.52 7.98
CA ALA A 49 -2.93 -4.24 9.23
C ALA A 49 -1.47 -4.71 9.32
N GLY A 50 -0.84 -4.99 8.17
CA GLY A 50 0.52 -5.52 8.09
C GLY A 50 1.60 -4.47 7.85
N ILE A 51 1.24 -3.22 7.57
CA ILE A 51 2.15 -2.14 7.23
C ILE A 51 1.84 -0.89 8.06
N VAL A 52 2.89 -0.25 8.56
CA VAL A 52 2.84 1.14 9.04
C VAL A 52 3.90 1.95 8.31
N CYS A 53 3.53 3.13 7.80
CA CYS A 53 4.45 3.95 7.02
C CYS A 53 4.42 5.42 7.43
N SER A 54 5.46 6.12 6.99
CA SER A 54 5.61 7.56 7.00
C SER A 54 6.32 7.99 5.71
N ASN A 55 6.59 9.29 5.57
CA ASN A 55 7.40 9.80 4.44
C ASN A 55 8.87 9.38 4.53
N ASN A 56 9.32 8.83 5.67
CA ASN A 56 10.72 8.46 5.89
C ASN A 56 10.97 6.94 5.79
N GLY A 57 9.93 6.14 5.55
CA GLY A 57 10.03 4.68 5.48
C GLY A 57 8.77 3.95 5.91
N ALA A 58 8.80 2.63 5.79
CA ALA A 58 7.72 1.74 6.18
C ALA A 58 8.25 0.52 6.97
N PHE A 59 7.44 0.04 7.91
CA PHE A 59 7.63 -1.26 8.56
C PHE A 59 6.53 -2.19 8.08
N ALA A 60 6.92 -3.39 7.65
CA ALA A 60 6.01 -4.45 7.22
C ALA A 60 6.20 -5.70 8.08
N GLY A 61 5.20 -6.59 8.11
CA GLY A 61 5.29 -7.87 8.79
C GLY A 61 6.48 -8.71 8.31
N GLY A 62 7.09 -9.49 9.22
CA GLY A 62 8.35 -10.20 8.96
C GLY A 62 8.30 -11.24 7.83
N ASP A 63 7.11 -11.76 7.51
CA ASP A 63 6.90 -12.71 6.42
C ASP A 63 6.69 -12.04 5.05
N THR A 64 6.79 -10.72 4.97
CA THR A 64 6.62 -9.98 3.71
C THR A 64 7.78 -10.29 2.77
N THR A 65 7.44 -10.71 1.56
CA THR A 65 8.42 -11.17 0.57
C THR A 65 9.15 -10.01 -0.09
N GLY A 66 10.33 -10.27 -0.67
CA GLY A 66 11.11 -9.25 -1.40
C GLY A 66 10.32 -8.53 -2.51
N PRO A 67 9.57 -9.24 -3.37
CA PRO A 67 8.73 -8.60 -4.38
C PRO A 67 7.60 -7.74 -3.79
N GLU A 68 7.00 -8.17 -2.68
CA GLU A 68 5.99 -7.36 -1.97
C GLU A 68 6.62 -6.09 -1.40
N LEU A 69 7.79 -6.20 -0.74
CA LEU A 69 8.52 -5.05 -0.22
C LEU A 69 8.87 -4.06 -1.32
N ASN A 70 9.42 -4.53 -2.45
CA ASN A 70 9.74 -3.66 -3.58
C ASN A 70 8.49 -2.93 -4.11
N ARG A 71 7.35 -3.62 -4.21
CA ARG A 71 6.10 -3.00 -4.64
C ARG A 71 5.55 -1.99 -3.62
N ILE A 72 5.72 -2.24 -2.32
CA ILE A 72 5.34 -1.31 -1.25
C ILE A 72 6.24 -0.07 -1.29
N GLU A 73 7.54 -0.24 -1.51
CA GLU A 73 8.51 0.86 -1.64
C GLU A 73 8.18 1.76 -2.83
N ASP A 74 7.94 1.17 -4.01
CA ASP A 74 7.51 1.89 -5.21
C ASP A 74 6.20 2.66 -4.96
N ALA A 75 5.20 1.99 -4.41
CA ALA A 75 3.87 2.56 -4.20
C ALA A 75 3.83 3.69 -3.16
N LEU A 76 4.72 3.65 -2.16
CA LEU A 76 4.82 4.66 -1.12
C LEU A 76 5.86 5.74 -1.44
N GLY A 77 6.50 5.71 -2.62
CA GLY A 77 7.50 6.68 -3.04
C GLY A 77 8.77 6.67 -2.19
N LEU A 78 9.17 5.50 -1.69
CA LEU A 78 10.36 5.34 -0.83
C LEU A 78 11.65 5.12 -1.64
N ILE A 79 11.53 4.84 -2.93
CA ILE A 79 12.64 4.65 -3.88
C ILE A 79 12.42 5.41 -5.19
#